data_AF-A0A838SB73-F1
#
_entry.id   AF-A0A838SB73-F1
#
_cell.length_a   1.000
_cell.length_b   1.000
_cell.length_c   1.000
_cell.angle_alpha   90.00
_cell.angle_beta   90.00
_cell.angle_gamma   90.00
#
_symmetry.space_group_name_H-M   'P 1'
#
loop_
_entity.id
_entity.type
_entity.pdbx_description
1 polymer ?
#
loop_
_entity_poly.entity_id
_entity_poly.type
_entity_poly.pdbx_seq_one_letter_code
_entity_poly.pdbx_strand_id
1 'polypeptide(L)'
;MNDNLWHQLNAVLGSLTVTVGLWLLVGALPMPIGIALAIGLAILLAWKCPSIGLIWAISTLLLGVESLAWPIMEMADLKKLGPEPPLEELERIFTAVLFGLFSGVFWMTFAYGIFKRTRDKNSPTAPSNTVPKTKNQKKQSRRQSG
;
A
#
# COMPACT_ATOMS: atom_id res chain seq x y z
N MET A 1 17.81 -15.44 15.12
CA MET A 1 18.20 -14.18 14.44
C MET A 1 16.93 -13.34 14.36
N ASN A 2 16.94 -12.15 14.95
CA ASN A 2 15.78 -11.47 15.54
C ASN A 2 14.59 -11.19 14.59
N ASP A 3 13.48 -11.90 14.75
CA ASP A 3 12.22 -11.63 14.02
C ASP A 3 11.73 -10.19 14.22
N ASN A 4 11.95 -9.65 15.43
CA ASN A 4 11.64 -8.25 15.77
C ASN A 4 12.36 -7.22 14.88
N LEU A 5 13.59 -7.51 14.44
CA LEU A 5 14.38 -6.59 13.62
C LEU A 5 13.80 -6.52 12.20
N TRP A 6 13.35 -7.65 11.65
CA TRP A 6 12.66 -7.70 10.37
C TRP A 6 11.34 -6.93 10.38
N HIS A 7 10.58 -7.01 11.47
CA HIS A 7 9.36 -6.22 11.66
C HIS A 7 9.65 -4.71 11.67
N GLN A 8 10.67 -4.29 12.44
CA GLN A 8 11.05 -2.88 12.54
C GLN A 8 11.56 -2.32 11.20
N LEU A 9 12.39 -3.06 10.47
CA LEU A 9 12.87 -2.65 9.14
C LEU A 9 11.71 -2.44 8.16
N ASN A 10 10.74 -3.35 8.14
CA ASN A 10 9.57 -3.21 7.27
C ASN A 10 8.67 -2.04 7.69
N ALA A 11 8.55 -1.74 8.98
CA ALA A 11 7.82 -0.57 9.46
C ALA A 11 8.49 0.73 9.00
N VAL A 12 9.82 0.81 9.08
CA VAL A 12 10.60 1.96 8.60
C VAL A 12 10.50 2.11 7.09
N LEU A 13 10.62 1.03 6.33
CA LEU A 13 10.46 1.06 4.87
C LEU A 13 9.04 1.49 4.48
N GLY A 14 8.02 0.96 5.16
CA GLY A 14 6.63 1.33 4.94
C GLY A 14 6.34 2.79 5.25
N SER A 15 6.90 3.33 6.35
CA SER A 15 6.71 4.74 6.70
C SER A 15 7.51 5.67 5.78
N LEU A 16 8.71 5.28 5.36
CA LEU A 16 9.51 6.02 4.38
C LEU A 16 8.75 6.16 3.08
N THR A 17 8.15 5.07 2.60
CA THR A 17 7.39 5.06 1.33
C THR A 17 6.21 6.03 1.40
N VAL A 18 5.43 6.03 2.49
CA VAL A 18 4.32 6.97 2.70
C VAL A 18 4.83 8.41 2.82
N THR A 19 5.91 8.62 3.56
CA THR A 19 6.46 9.97 3.73
C THR A 19 6.96 10.55 2.41
N VAL A 20 7.64 9.75 1.59
CA VAL A 20 8.07 10.17 0.25
C VAL A 20 6.84 10.50 -0.62
N GLY A 21 5.78 9.69 -0.56
CA GLY A 21 4.51 9.98 -1.24
C GLY A 21 3.90 11.33 -0.82
N LEU A 22 3.79 11.56 0.49
CA LEU A 22 3.31 12.82 1.06
C LEU A 22 4.20 14.01 0.73
N TRP A 23 5.52 13.82 0.74
CA TRP A 23 6.48 14.86 0.40
C TRP A 23 6.30 15.32 -1.05
N LEU A 24 6.15 14.36 -1.96
CA LEU A 24 5.85 14.66 -3.36
C LEU A 24 4.52 15.41 -3.46
N LEU A 25 3.47 14.97 -2.76
CA LEU A 25 2.14 15.59 -2.78
C LEU A 25 2.14 17.06 -2.34
N VAL A 26 2.80 17.39 -1.24
CA VAL A 26 2.72 18.74 -0.65
C VAL A 26 3.66 19.74 -1.34
N GLY A 27 4.60 19.26 -2.15
CA GLY A 27 5.59 20.10 -2.81
C GLY A 27 6.57 20.70 -1.80
N ALA A 28 7.73 20.05 -1.63
CA ALA A 28 8.83 20.50 -0.77
C ALA A 28 8.41 20.86 0.68
N LEU A 29 7.88 19.86 1.39
CA LEU A 29 7.75 19.95 2.85
C LEU A 29 9.12 20.29 3.48
N PRO A 30 9.17 21.17 4.50
CA PRO A 30 10.40 21.38 5.25
C PRO A 30 10.92 20.04 5.78
N MET A 31 12.20 19.75 5.49
CA MET A 31 12.92 18.55 5.92
C MET A 31 12.56 18.05 7.34
N PRO A 32 12.57 18.91 8.39
CA PRO A 32 12.26 18.45 9.75
C PRO A 32 10.82 17.94 9.91
N ILE A 33 9.85 18.50 9.18
CA ILE A 33 8.45 18.06 9.24
C ILE A 33 8.29 16.71 8.54
N GLY A 34 8.94 16.53 7.38
CA GLY A 34 8.95 15.25 6.68
C GLY A 34 9.55 14.13 7.55
N ILE A 35 10.67 14.40 8.22
CA ILE A 35 11.30 13.44 9.14
C ILE A 35 10.38 13.14 10.34
N ALA A 36 9.76 14.16 10.94
CA ALA A 36 8.85 13.97 12.07
C ALA A 36 7.64 13.10 11.68
N LEU A 37 7.07 13.31 10.49
CA LEU A 37 5.98 12.49 9.95
C LEU A 37 6.42 11.06 9.68
N ALA A 38 7.62 10.85 9.10
CA ALA A 38 8.17 9.51 8.86
C ALA A 38 8.34 8.72 10.16
N ILE A 39 8.87 9.37 11.20
CA ILE A 39 9.08 8.75 12.51
C ILE A 39 7.73 8.49 13.19
N GLY A 40 6.81 9.45 13.17
CA GLY A 40 5.47 9.30 13.73
C GLY A 40 4.69 8.15 13.09
N LEU A 41 4.70 8.07 11.76
CA LEU A 41 4.10 6.97 11.00
C LEU A 41 4.82 5.65 11.30
N ALA A 42 6.16 5.62 11.34
CA ALA A 42 6.91 4.41 11.68
C ALA A 42 6.50 3.84 13.04
N ILE A 43 6.42 4.72 14.05
CA ILE A 43 6.02 4.35 15.41
C ILE A 43 4.56 3.86 15.42
N LEU A 44 3.66 4.56 14.75
CA LEU A 44 2.24 4.19 14.69
C LEU A 44 2.04 2.85 13.98
N LEU A 45 2.73 2.63 12.85
CA LEU A 45 2.70 1.36 12.12
C LEU A 45 3.31 0.23 12.95
N ALA A 46 4.46 0.46 13.60
CA ALA A 46 5.07 -0.53 14.48
C ALA A 46 4.19 -0.87 15.69
N TRP A 47 3.42 0.10 16.20
CA TRP A 47 2.57 -0.10 17.37
C TRP A 47 1.23 -0.75 17.04
N LYS A 48 0.64 -0.45 15.88
CA LYS A 48 -0.68 -0.98 15.47
C LYS A 48 -0.62 -2.22 14.58
N CYS A 49 0.52 -2.53 13.96
CA CYS A 49 0.61 -3.62 12.98
C CYS A 49 1.45 -4.79 13.51
N PRO A 50 0.83 -5.86 14.02
CA PRO A 50 1.55 -7.03 14.52
C PRO A 50 2.13 -7.91 13.39
N SER A 51 1.84 -7.61 12.12
CA SER A 51 2.27 -8.41 10.96
C SER A 51 2.81 -7.53 9.83
N ILE A 52 3.87 -8.02 9.18
CA ILE A 52 4.50 -7.37 8.00
C ILE A 52 3.48 -7.13 6.89
N GLY A 53 2.53 -8.05 6.70
CA GLY A 53 1.48 -7.88 5.70
C GLY A 53 0.54 -6.71 6.01
N LEU A 54 0.29 -6.43 7.29
CA LEU A 54 -0.59 -5.34 7.70
C LEU A 54 0.12 -3.98 7.57
N ILE A 55 1.43 -3.92 7.87
CA ILE A 55 2.28 -2.74 7.63
C ILE A 55 2.18 -2.33 6.16
N TRP A 56 2.46 -3.25 5.24
CA TRP A 56 2.44 -2.96 3.81
C TRP A 56 1.04 -2.69 3.27
N ALA A 57 0.01 -3.38 3.78
CA ALA A 57 -1.38 -3.08 3.40
C ALA A 57 -1.76 -1.63 3.74
N ILE A 58 -1.38 -1.15 4.93
CA ILE A 58 -1.66 0.23 5.34
C ILE A 58 -0.78 1.23 4.58
N SER A 59 0.52 0.97 4.42
CA SER A 59 1.42 1.85 3.67
C SER A 59 0.96 2.04 2.22
N THR A 60 0.58 0.96 1.54
CA THR A 60 0.14 1.02 0.15
C THR A 60 -1.26 1.62 0.01
N LEU A 61 -2.12 1.44 1.01
CA LEU A 61 -3.41 2.15 1.08
C LEU A 61 -3.20 3.66 1.19
N LEU A 62 -2.34 4.10 2.11
CA LEU A 62 -1.99 5.52 2.27
C LEU A 62 -1.41 6.09 0.98
N LEU A 63 -0.49 5.38 0.34
CA LEU A 63 0.12 5.79 -0.93
C LEU A 63 -0.91 5.88 -2.06
N GLY A 64 -1.88 4.96 -2.09
CA GLY A 64 -3.01 5.02 -3.03
C GLY A 64 -3.87 6.26 -2.79
N VAL A 65 -4.19 6.58 -1.54
CA VAL A 65 -4.95 7.78 -1.16
C VAL A 65 -4.17 9.06 -1.49
N GLU A 66 -2.86 9.09 -1.22
CA GLU A 66 -1.98 10.21 -1.57
C GLU A 66 -1.89 10.42 -3.08
N SER A 67 -1.82 9.34 -3.86
CA SER A 67 -1.84 9.40 -5.33
C SER A 67 -3.15 10.01 -5.84
N LEU A 68 -4.28 9.73 -5.19
CA LEU A 68 -5.57 10.34 -5.53
C LEU A 68 -5.69 11.79 -5.06
N ALA A 69 -4.92 12.20 -4.05
CA ALA A 69 -4.93 13.58 -3.56
C ALA A 69 -4.31 14.56 -4.56
N TRP A 70 -3.32 14.12 -5.36
CA TRP A 70 -2.69 14.92 -6.42
C TRP A 70 -3.68 15.54 -7.41
N PRO A 71 -4.53 14.77 -8.12
CA PRO A 71 -5.50 15.35 -9.03
C PRO A 71 -6.56 16.21 -8.34
N ILE A 72 -6.89 15.91 -7.09
CA ILE A 72 -7.86 16.70 -6.31
C ILE A 72 -7.26 18.08 -5.99
N MET A 73 -6.00 18.15 -5.57
CA MET A 73 -5.29 19.41 -5.36
C MET A 73 -5.19 20.22 -6.64
N GLU A 74 -4.82 19.57 -7.75
CA GLU A 74 -4.67 20.26 -9.02
C GLU A 74 -6.01 20.81 -9.54
N MET A 75 -7.11 20.06 -9.35
CA MET A 75 -8.47 20.54 -9.63
C MET A 75 -8.88 21.70 -8.71
N ALA A 76 -8.38 21.77 -7.49
CA ALA A 76 -8.62 22.89 -6.58
C ALA A 76 -7.81 24.14 -6.99
N ASP A 77 -6.60 23.96 -7.50
CA ASP A 77 -5.79 25.07 -8.03
C ASP A 77 -6.35 25.61 -9.36
N LEU A 78 -6.87 24.74 -10.23
CA LEU A 78 -7.64 25.15 -11.42
C LEU A 78 -8.77 26.12 -11.10
N LYS A 79 -9.51 25.87 -10.01
CA LYS A 79 -10.61 26.76 -9.60
C LYS A 79 -10.14 28.17 -9.22
N LYS A 80 -8.85 28.34 -8.91
CA LYS A 80 -8.25 29.63 -8.59
C LYS A 80 -7.75 30.38 -9.83
N LEU A 81 -7.49 29.69 -10.94
CA LEU A 81 -6.86 30.26 -12.15
C LEU A 81 -7.82 30.97 -13.13
N GLY A 82 -9.13 30.96 -12.89
CA GLY A 82 -10.11 31.68 -13.72
C GLY A 82 -10.54 30.92 -14.99
N PRO A 83 -11.31 31.56 -15.90
CA PRO A 83 -12.09 30.86 -16.94
C PRO A 83 -11.29 30.17 -18.06
N GLU A 84 -10.05 30.58 -18.33
CA GLU A 84 -9.18 29.98 -19.36
C GLU A 84 -7.79 29.69 -18.78
N PRO A 85 -7.55 28.47 -18.24
CA PRO A 85 -6.21 28.06 -17.84
C PRO A 85 -5.32 27.90 -19.09
N PRO A 86 -4.04 28.31 -19.02
CA PRO A 86 -3.09 28.15 -20.12
C PRO A 86 -2.86 26.67 -20.45
N LEU A 87 -2.52 26.37 -21.71
CA LEU A 87 -2.37 25.00 -22.23
C LEU A 87 -1.35 24.16 -21.44
N GLU A 88 -0.29 24.80 -20.95
CA GLU A 88 0.76 24.18 -20.14
C GLU A 88 0.25 23.65 -18.79
N GLU A 89 -0.64 24.40 -18.12
CA GLU A 89 -1.27 23.95 -16.88
C GLU A 89 -2.25 22.81 -17.17
N LEU A 90 -3.02 22.90 -18.27
CA LEU A 90 -3.95 21.85 -18.68
C LEU A 90 -3.24 20.51 -18.91
N GLU A 91 -2.08 20.52 -19.58
CA GLU A 91 -1.25 19.32 -19.79
C GLU A 91 -0.72 18.77 -18.46
N ARG A 92 -0.26 19.64 -17.56
CA ARG A 92 0.20 19.28 -16.22
C ARG A 92 -0.92 18.62 -15.40
N ILE A 93 -2.12 19.20 -15.42
CA ILE A 93 -3.30 18.64 -14.74
C ILE A 93 -3.66 17.27 -15.31
N PHE A 94 -3.70 17.15 -16.62
CA PHE A 94 -4.01 15.88 -17.26
C PHE A 94 -2.99 14.80 -16.88
N THR A 95 -1.70 15.15 -16.86
CA THR A 95 -0.62 14.26 -16.42
C THR A 95 -0.76 13.90 -14.94
N ALA A 96 -1.03 14.86 -14.06
CA ALA A 96 -1.26 14.63 -12.63
C ALA A 96 -2.47 13.73 -12.38
N VAL A 97 -3.54 13.89 -13.15
CA VAL A 97 -4.73 13.03 -13.10
C VAL A 97 -4.42 11.62 -13.59
N LEU A 98 -3.74 11.47 -14.73
CA LEU A 98 -3.37 10.15 -15.24
C LEU A 98 -2.48 9.39 -14.25
N PHE A 99 -1.39 10.01 -13.80
CA PHE A 99 -0.48 9.37 -12.85
C PHE A 99 -1.14 9.13 -11.50
N GLY A 100 -1.83 10.13 -10.95
CA GLY A 100 -2.47 10.04 -9.65
C GLY A 100 -3.61 9.02 -9.60
N LEU A 101 -4.48 9.00 -10.61
CA LEU A 101 -5.59 8.04 -10.68
C LEU A 101 -5.10 6.62 -10.96
N PHE A 102 -4.19 6.45 -11.93
CA PHE A 102 -3.66 5.13 -12.27
C PHE A 102 -2.87 4.52 -11.11
N SER A 103 -1.95 5.30 -10.54
CA SER A 103 -1.18 4.90 -9.35
C SER A 103 -2.12 4.64 -8.17
N GLY A 104 -3.09 5.53 -7.93
CA GLY A 104 -4.05 5.41 -6.83
C GLY A 104 -4.84 4.09 -6.86
N VAL A 105 -5.44 3.77 -8.01
CA VAL A 105 -6.19 2.52 -8.19
C VAL A 105 -5.28 1.30 -8.09
N PHE A 106 -4.07 1.36 -8.65
CA PHE A 106 -3.08 0.30 -8.57
C PHE A 106 -2.72 -0.01 -7.11
N TRP A 107 -2.33 1.01 -6.33
CA TRP A 107 -1.93 0.84 -4.93
C TRP A 107 -3.09 0.44 -4.03
N MET A 108 -4.30 0.96 -4.25
CA MET A 108 -5.50 0.50 -3.53
C MET A 108 -5.79 -0.98 -3.77
N THR A 109 -5.71 -1.42 -5.03
CA THR A 109 -5.95 -2.83 -5.39
C THR A 109 -4.89 -3.73 -4.78
N PHE A 110 -3.63 -3.30 -4.81
CA PHE A 110 -2.52 -4.00 -4.20
C PHE A 110 -2.67 -4.09 -2.66
N ALA A 111 -3.02 -2.98 -2.01
CA ALA A 111 -3.31 -2.93 -0.58
C ALA A 111 -4.42 -3.90 -0.19
N TYR A 112 -5.51 -3.92 -0.95
CA TYR A 112 -6.61 -4.86 -0.75
C TYR A 112 -6.16 -6.32 -0.92
N GLY A 113 -5.34 -6.62 -1.92
CA GLY A 113 -4.77 -7.95 -2.13
C GLY A 113 -3.92 -8.44 -0.94
N ILE A 114 -3.05 -7.58 -0.41
CA ILE A 114 -2.25 -7.89 0.78
C ILE A 114 -3.13 -8.04 2.01
N PHE A 115 -4.10 -7.15 2.21
CA PHE A 115 -5.02 -7.17 3.34
C PHE A 115 -5.85 -8.45 3.35
N LYS A 116 -6.42 -8.84 2.20
CA LYS A 116 -7.17 -10.09 2.03
C LYS A 116 -6.30 -11.29 2.40
N ARG A 117 -5.10 -11.41 1.84
CA ARG A 117 -4.17 -12.51 2.14
C ARG A 117 -3.74 -12.56 3.61
N THR A 118 -3.65 -11.41 4.27
CA THR A 118 -3.28 -11.32 5.69
C THR A 118 -4.46 -11.68 6.60
N ARG A 119 -5.69 -11.31 6.22
CA ARG A 119 -6.93 -11.74 6.91
C ARG A 119 -7.15 -13.24 6.80
N ASP A 120 -6.96 -13.82 5.63
CA ASP A 120 -7.16 -15.26 5.40
C ASP A 120 -6.22 -16.12 6.26
N LYS A 121 -5.03 -15.59 6.60
CA LYS A 121 -4.07 -16.25 7.51
C LYS A 121 -4.43 -16.14 9.00
N ASN A 122 -5.18 -15.11 9.39
CA ASN A 122 -5.56 -14.83 10.77
C ASN A 122 -7.00 -15.25 11.10
N SER A 123 -7.78 -15.67 10.10
CA SER A 123 -9.07 -16.31 10.36
C SER A 123 -8.83 -17.63 11.08
N PRO A 124 -9.48 -17.89 12.23
CA PRO A 124 -9.43 -19.20 12.84
C PRO A 124 -9.95 -20.19 11.80
N THR A 125 -9.15 -21.19 11.50
CA THR A 125 -9.56 -22.33 10.69
C THR A 125 -10.80 -22.93 11.34
N ALA A 126 -11.99 -22.66 10.78
CA ALA A 126 -13.04 -23.66 10.87
C ALA A 126 -12.43 -24.94 10.29
N PRO A 127 -12.51 -26.10 10.97
CA PRO A 127 -11.87 -27.32 10.52
C PRO A 127 -12.60 -27.82 9.26
N SER A 128 -12.22 -27.30 8.10
CA SER A 128 -12.53 -27.93 6.83
C SER A 128 -11.47 -28.98 6.60
N ASN A 129 -11.78 -30.19 7.06
CA ASN A 129 -11.19 -31.41 6.53
C ASN A 129 -11.36 -31.39 5.01
N THR A 130 -10.34 -30.96 4.26
CA THR A 130 -9.99 -31.52 2.94
C THR A 130 -8.72 -30.85 2.42
N VAL A 131 -7.60 -31.47 2.74
CA VAL A 131 -6.34 -31.31 2.01
C VAL A 131 -6.61 -31.53 0.51
N PRO A 132 -6.28 -30.59 -0.40
CA PRO A 132 -6.27 -30.91 -1.82
C PRO A 132 -5.04 -31.78 -2.08
N LYS A 133 -5.23 -33.11 -2.03
CA LYS A 133 -4.22 -34.08 -2.46
C LYS A 133 -3.87 -33.81 -3.92
N THR A 134 -2.64 -33.35 -4.16
CA THR A 134 -2.04 -33.26 -5.49
C THR A 134 -2.05 -34.65 -6.14
N LYS A 135 -2.40 -34.70 -7.44
CA LYS A 135 -2.63 -35.94 -8.23
C LYS A 135 -1.57 -37.04 -8.09
N ASN A 136 -0.34 -36.71 -7.68
CA ASN A 136 0.75 -37.66 -7.50
C ASN A 136 0.56 -38.61 -6.30
N GLN A 137 -0.19 -38.24 -5.25
CA GLN A 137 -0.37 -39.14 -4.08
C GLN A 137 -1.40 -40.26 -4.30
N LYS A 138 -2.29 -40.15 -5.31
CA LYS A 138 -3.32 -41.17 -5.59
C LYS A 138 -2.74 -42.41 -6.29
N LYS A 139 -1.62 -42.29 -7.00
CA LYS A 139 -1.02 -43.39 -7.77
C LYS A 139 -0.15 -44.32 -6.91
N GLN A 140 0.38 -43.83 -5.78
CA GLN A 140 1.28 -44.60 -4.92
C GLN A 140 0.53 -45.51 -3.95
N SER A 141 -0.65 -45.09 -3.46
CA SER A 141 -1.49 -45.91 -2.58
C SER A 141 -2.13 -47.12 -3.27
N ARG A 142 -2.26 -47.13 -4.61
CA ARG A 142 -2.85 -48.25 -5.35
C ARG A 142 -1.85 -49.36 -5.70
N ARG A 143 -0.55 -49.17 -5.43
CA ARG A 143 0.52 -50.15 -5.70
C ARG A 143 1.01 -50.90 -4.45
N GLN A 144 0.51 -50.56 -3.27
CA GLN A 144 0.84 -51.24 -2.00
C GLN A 144 -0.29 -52.15 -1.48
N SER A 145 -1.33 -52.38 -2.29
CA SER A 145 -2.46 -53.27 -1.93
C SER A 145 -2.79 -54.25 -3.06
N GLY A 146 -1.78 -54.67 -3.82
CA GLY A 146 -1.88 -55.73 -4.81
C GLY A 146 -0.66 -56.63 -4.73
#